data_AF-B0MFF1-F1
#
_entry.id   AF-B0MFF1-F1
#
_cell.length_a   1.000
_cell.length_b   1.000
_cell.length_c   1.000
_cell.angle_alpha   90.00
_cell.angle_beta   90.00
_cell.angle_gamma   90.00
#
_symmetry.space_group_name_H-M   'P 1'
#
loop_
_entity.id
_entity.type
_entity.pdbx_description
1 polymer ?
#
loop_
_entity_poly.entity_id
_entity_poly.type
_entity_poly.pdbx_seq_one_letter_code
_entity_poly.pdbx_strand_id
1 'polypeptide(L)'
;MGFSEKVKEEARRRSGFRCVICQEPFVEVHHIIPQNEGDEDTIENAAPLCSRCHDLYVDNPAKRKQIPQMRDYWFEVMEKRNKEGLDALVPIASDPDRVNALRDKGIAIQHTVFAESKGIKEFILLFTISFFFLTQYISIYLTENFHNSKFIMDQSAEKSPLLVNAAAAGVIGPATEEL
;
A
#
# COMPACT_ATOMS: atom_id res chain seq x y z
N MET A 1 -12.64 -13.01 10.18
CA MET A 1 -13.76 -13.25 9.25
C MET A 1 -14.47 -11.92 9.03
N GLY A 2 -15.35 -11.78 8.04
CA GLY A 2 -15.97 -10.49 7.74
C GLY A 2 -17.49 -10.61 7.77
N PHE A 3 -18.19 -9.48 7.92
CA PHE A 3 -19.64 -9.41 7.81
C PHE A 3 -20.17 -10.15 6.59
N SER A 4 -21.35 -10.77 6.74
CA SER A 4 -22.10 -11.28 5.58
C SER A 4 -22.48 -10.14 4.62
N GLU A 5 -22.64 -10.44 3.33
CA GLU A 5 -23.03 -9.41 2.35
C GLU A 5 -24.37 -8.77 2.68
N LYS A 6 -25.31 -9.52 3.28
CA LYS A 6 -26.58 -8.97 3.77
C LYS A 6 -26.38 -7.86 4.80
N VAL A 7 -25.49 -8.07 5.77
CA VAL A 7 -25.19 -7.07 6.81
C VAL A 7 -24.49 -5.85 6.20
N LYS A 8 -23.55 -6.07 5.27
CA LYS A 8 -22.85 -4.98 4.59
C LYS A 8 -23.81 -4.12 3.76
N GLU A 9 -24.68 -4.75 3.00
CA GLU A 9 -25.68 -4.07 2.18
C GLU A 9 -26.65 -3.27 3.04
N GLU A 10 -27.17 -3.87 4.12
CA GLU A 10 -28.06 -3.20 5.05
C GLU A 10 -27.39 -1.98 5.70
N ALA A 11 -26.15 -2.13 6.18
CA ALA A 11 -25.38 -1.04 6.76
C ALA A 11 -25.21 0.12 5.76
N ARG A 12 -24.82 -0.18 4.51
CA ARG A 12 -24.69 0.82 3.45
C ARG A 12 -26.01 1.51 3.12
N ARG A 13 -27.13 0.77 3.08
CA ARG A 13 -28.45 1.36 2.84
C ARG A 13 -28.87 2.31 3.96
N ARG A 14 -28.70 1.90 5.22
CA ARG A 14 -29.02 2.76 6.39
C ARG A 14 -28.20 4.04 6.40
N SER A 15 -26.95 3.99 5.93
CA SER A 15 -26.10 5.19 5.86
C SER A 15 -26.30 6.04 4.61
N GLY A 16 -27.15 5.62 3.65
CA GLY A 16 -27.26 6.27 2.35
C GLY A 16 -25.96 6.18 1.52
N PHE A 17 -25.22 5.09 1.66
CA PHE A 17 -23.92 4.83 1.02
C PHE A 17 -22.84 5.86 1.37
N ARG A 18 -22.93 6.42 2.57
CA ARG A 18 -22.04 7.48 3.07
C ARG A 18 -21.41 7.13 4.40
N CYS A 19 -20.29 7.78 4.68
CA CYS A 19 -19.55 7.61 5.92
C CYS A 19 -20.39 8.11 7.09
N VAL A 20 -20.55 7.30 8.13
CA VAL A 20 -21.39 7.68 9.27
C VAL A 20 -20.78 8.78 10.15
N ILE A 21 -19.50 9.12 9.93
CA ILE A 21 -18.79 10.19 10.65
C ILE A 21 -18.74 11.48 9.83
N CYS A 22 -18.33 11.40 8.55
CA CYS A 22 -18.08 12.58 7.72
C CYS A 22 -18.96 12.70 6.48
N GLN A 23 -19.84 11.73 6.23
CA GLN A 23 -20.86 11.73 5.18
C GLN A 23 -20.32 11.73 3.72
N GLU A 24 -19.01 11.57 3.57
CA GLU A 24 -18.35 11.33 2.28
C GLU A 24 -18.73 9.97 1.69
N PRO A 25 -18.78 9.83 0.35
CA PRO A 25 -19.04 8.56 -0.33
C PRO A 25 -17.82 7.62 -0.28
N PHE A 26 -17.90 6.48 -0.98
CA PHE A 26 -16.87 5.43 -1.05
C PHE A 26 -16.55 4.82 0.32
N VAL A 27 -17.54 4.11 0.88
CA VAL A 27 -17.45 3.51 2.21
C VAL A 27 -17.32 2.00 2.17
N GLU A 28 -16.50 1.49 3.08
CA GLU A 28 -16.45 0.08 3.45
C GLU A 28 -17.11 -0.12 4.81
N VAL A 29 -17.59 -1.33 5.07
CA VAL A 29 -18.28 -1.66 6.33
C VAL A 29 -17.29 -2.30 7.29
N HIS A 30 -17.03 -1.59 8.39
CA HIS A 30 -16.06 -1.99 9.40
C HIS A 30 -16.74 -2.33 10.71
N HIS A 31 -16.11 -3.21 11.48
CA HIS A 31 -16.52 -3.47 12.86
C HIS A 31 -16.20 -2.26 13.72
N ILE A 32 -17.15 -1.86 14.57
CA ILE A 32 -16.89 -0.84 15.59
C ILE A 32 -15.98 -1.43 16.65
N ILE A 33 -16.33 -2.61 17.17
CA ILE A 33 -15.52 -3.42 18.06
C ILE A 33 -14.91 -4.56 17.24
N PRO A 34 -13.57 -4.62 17.11
CA PRO A 34 -12.89 -5.66 16.34
C PRO A 34 -13.26 -7.07 16.80
N GLN A 35 -13.30 -8.03 15.85
CA GLN A 35 -13.62 -9.43 16.16
C GLN A 35 -12.69 -10.09 17.19
N ASN A 36 -11.42 -9.66 17.25
CA ASN A 36 -10.46 -10.18 18.25
C ASN A 36 -10.76 -9.72 19.68
N GLU A 37 -11.62 -8.69 19.85
CA GLU A 37 -12.12 -8.20 21.13
C GLU A 37 -13.47 -8.86 21.51
N GLY A 38 -13.95 -9.83 20.72
CA GLY A 38 -15.04 -10.75 21.09
C GLY A 38 -16.43 -10.37 20.59
N ASP A 39 -16.55 -9.53 19.57
CA ASP A 39 -17.86 -9.08 19.07
C ASP A 39 -18.33 -9.84 17.81
N GLU A 40 -19.65 -9.85 17.62
CA GLU A 40 -20.35 -10.60 16.58
C GLU A 40 -20.47 -9.81 15.26
N ASP A 41 -20.74 -10.52 14.16
CA ASP A 41 -20.94 -9.95 12.81
C ASP A 41 -22.37 -9.38 12.64
N THR A 42 -22.77 -8.49 13.55
CA THR A 42 -24.12 -7.93 13.63
C THR A 42 -24.21 -6.52 13.01
N ILE A 43 -25.42 -6.09 12.68
CA ILE A 43 -25.66 -4.73 12.15
C ILE A 43 -25.35 -3.66 13.22
N GLU A 44 -25.51 -4.01 14.49
CA GLU A 44 -25.21 -3.21 15.66
C GLU A 44 -23.71 -2.98 15.88
N ASN A 45 -22.86 -3.83 15.31
CA ASN A 45 -21.41 -3.64 15.30
C ASN A 45 -20.87 -3.16 13.94
N ALA A 46 -21.73 -3.00 12.93
CA ALA A 46 -21.34 -2.53 11.61
C ALA A 46 -21.34 -0.99 11.52
N ALA A 47 -20.28 -0.42 10.94
CA ALA A 47 -20.17 1.00 10.64
C ALA A 47 -19.61 1.22 9.22
N PRO A 48 -20.41 1.80 8.30
CA PRO A 48 -19.92 2.27 7.01
C PRO A 48 -19.00 3.50 7.19
N LEU A 49 -17.71 3.36 6.87
CA LEU A 49 -16.71 4.41 7.02
C LEU A 49 -15.90 4.59 5.73
N CYS A 50 -15.46 5.82 5.46
CA CYS A 50 -14.42 6.05 4.47
C CYS A 50 -13.04 5.75 5.08
N SER A 51 -12.04 5.47 4.23
CA SER A 51 -10.67 5.14 4.65
C SER A 51 -10.10 6.12 5.68
N ARG A 52 -10.27 7.43 5.46
CA ARG A 52 -9.80 8.46 6.40
C ARG A 52 -10.43 8.34 7.79
N CYS A 53 -11.73 8.07 7.87
CA CYS A 53 -12.44 7.98 9.15
C CYS A 53 -12.19 6.66 9.85
N HIS A 54 -11.98 5.57 9.09
CA HIS A 54 -11.50 4.30 9.60
C HIS A 54 -10.20 4.51 10.40
N ASP A 55 -9.17 5.08 9.78
CA ASP A 55 -7.86 5.23 10.40
C ASP A 55 -7.87 6.19 11.62
N LEU A 56 -8.73 7.21 11.59
CA LEU A 56 -8.80 8.21 12.67
C LEU A 56 -9.56 7.73 13.91
N TYR A 57 -10.55 6.86 13.75
CA TYR A 57 -11.48 6.48 14.82
C TYR A 57 -11.38 5.01 15.20
N VAL A 58 -11.29 4.10 14.25
CA VAL A 58 -11.27 2.65 14.54
C VAL A 58 -9.97 2.27 15.21
N ASP A 59 -8.83 2.79 14.74
CA ASP A 59 -7.50 2.48 15.31
C ASP A 59 -7.24 3.15 16.66
N ASN A 60 -8.10 4.08 17.09
CA ASN A 60 -7.98 4.79 18.36
C ASN A 60 -9.10 4.40 19.34
N PRO A 61 -8.82 3.55 20.36
CA PRO A 61 -9.84 3.07 21.30
C PRO A 61 -10.62 4.17 22.03
N ALA A 62 -10.01 5.34 22.28
CA ALA A 62 -10.69 6.45 22.93
C ALA A 62 -11.74 7.10 22.02
N LYS A 63 -11.45 7.17 20.72
CA LYS A 63 -12.35 7.74 19.71
C LYS A 63 -13.37 6.72 19.20
N ARG A 64 -13.00 5.44 19.12
CA ARG A 64 -13.87 4.32 18.70
C ARG A 64 -15.19 4.29 19.46
N LYS A 65 -15.18 4.61 20.76
CA LYS A 65 -16.37 4.71 21.62
C LYS A 65 -17.43 5.73 21.16
N GLN A 66 -17.04 6.68 20.31
CA GLN A 66 -17.94 7.70 19.76
C GLN A 66 -18.65 7.21 18.50
N ILE A 67 -18.13 6.17 17.83
CA ILE A 67 -18.68 5.68 16.56
C ILE A 67 -20.15 5.25 16.67
N PRO A 68 -20.59 4.50 17.70
CA PRO A 68 -22.00 4.13 17.83
C PRO A 68 -22.93 5.35 17.84
N GLN A 69 -22.60 6.37 18.64
CA GLN A 69 -23.41 7.58 18.77
C GLN A 69 -23.53 8.34 17.45
N MET A 70 -22.42 8.52 16.73
CA MET A 70 -22.43 9.20 15.43
C MET A 70 -23.18 8.38 14.37
N ARG A 71 -23.00 7.05 14.38
CA ARG A 71 -23.69 6.14 13.46
C ARG A 71 -25.19 6.17 13.65
N ASP A 72 -25.64 5.96 14.88
CA ASP A 72 -27.07 5.85 15.19
C ASP A 72 -27.77 7.17 14.85
N TYR A 73 -27.16 8.30 15.20
CA TYR A 73 -27.63 9.62 14.78
C TYR A 73 -27.74 9.76 13.25
N TRP A 74 -26.72 9.33 12.50
CA TRP A 74 -26.77 9.42 11.03
C TRP A 74 -27.85 8.52 10.42
N PHE A 75 -28.04 7.30 10.96
CA PHE A 75 -29.11 6.41 10.53
C PHE A 75 -30.49 7.03 10.77
N GLU A 76 -30.71 7.66 11.93
CA GLU A 76 -31.95 8.40 12.20
C GLU A 76 -32.18 9.55 11.21
N VAL A 77 -31.14 10.32 10.88
CA VAL A 77 -31.23 11.41 9.89
C VAL A 77 -31.62 10.85 8.52
N MET A 78 -31.01 9.74 8.09
CA MET A 78 -31.32 9.12 6.81
C MET A 78 -32.72 8.50 6.78
N GLU A 79 -33.15 7.90 7.88
CA GLU A 79 -34.51 7.34 8.01
C GLU A 79 -35.58 8.45 7.89
N LYS A 80 -35.37 9.59 8.56
CA LYS A 80 -36.26 10.76 8.44
C LYS A 80 -36.33 11.27 7.00
N ARG A 81 -35.18 11.43 6.35
CA ARG A 81 -35.12 11.83 4.92
C ARG A 81 -35.86 10.86 4.01
N ASN A 82 -35.75 9.55 4.25
CA ASN A 82 -36.43 8.55 3.46
C ASN A 82 -37.96 8.58 3.67
N LYS A 83 -38.43 8.89 4.90
CA LYS A 83 -39.85 8.98 5.26
C LYS A 83 -40.53 10.26 4.74
N GLU A 84 -39.81 11.38 4.73
CA GLU A 84 -40.32 12.68 4.27
C GLU A 84 -40.46 12.76 2.73
N GLY A 85 -40.08 11.70 2.01
CA GLY A 85 -40.17 11.61 0.56
C GLY A 85 -38.94 12.25 -0.10
N LEU A 86 -38.24 11.46 -0.92
CA LEU A 86 -37.18 11.94 -1.83
C LEU A 86 -37.75 12.71 -3.03
N ASP A 87 -38.82 13.49 -2.83
CA ASP A 87 -39.49 14.25 -3.90
C ASP A 87 -38.62 15.35 -4.50
N ALA A 88 -37.46 15.60 -3.88
CA ALA A 88 -36.34 16.21 -4.55
C ALA A 88 -35.10 15.36 -4.24
N LEU A 89 -34.56 14.69 -5.26
CA LEU A 89 -33.17 14.21 -5.28
C LEU A 89 -32.22 15.41 -5.25
N VAL A 90 -32.33 16.29 -4.24
CA VAL A 90 -31.37 17.35 -4.00
C VAL A 90 -30.09 16.63 -3.63
N PRO A 91 -29.01 16.77 -4.42
CA PRO A 91 -27.71 16.27 -4.01
C PRO A 91 -27.44 16.78 -2.61
N ILE A 92 -26.88 15.96 -1.72
CA ILE A 92 -26.38 16.47 -0.44
C ILE A 92 -25.38 17.56 -0.81
N ALA A 93 -25.79 18.82 -0.60
CA ALA A 93 -24.96 19.96 -0.92
C ALA A 93 -23.70 19.82 -0.10
N SER A 94 -22.55 19.91 -0.77
CA SER A 94 -21.27 19.91 -0.09
C SER A 94 -21.25 21.10 0.87
N ASP A 95 -21.11 20.85 2.17
CA ASP A 95 -21.06 21.90 3.20
C ASP A 95 -19.88 22.85 2.87
N PRO A 96 -20.13 24.09 2.43
CA PRO A 96 -19.07 24.99 1.97
C PRO A 96 -18.05 25.32 3.07
N ASP A 97 -18.43 25.20 4.35
CA ASP A 97 -17.52 25.39 5.48
C ASP A 97 -16.63 24.16 5.73
N ARG A 98 -16.93 23.02 5.09
CA ARG A 98 -16.16 21.77 5.17
C ARG A 98 -15.43 21.44 3.88
N VAL A 99 -15.95 21.87 2.72
CA VAL A 99 -15.23 21.80 1.44
C VAL A 99 -13.97 22.65 1.58
N ASN A 100 -12.79 22.05 1.42
CA ASN A 100 -11.50 22.73 1.56
C ASN A 100 -11.17 23.28 2.96
N ALA A 101 -11.90 22.90 4.02
CA ALA A 101 -11.59 23.34 5.39
C ALA A 101 -10.16 22.99 5.85
N LEU A 102 -9.53 22.01 5.21
CA LEU A 102 -8.13 21.61 5.41
C LEU A 102 -7.15 22.32 4.46
N ARG A 103 -7.63 22.84 3.32
CA ARG A 103 -6.82 23.53 2.30
C ARG A 103 -6.35 24.90 2.81
N ASP A 104 -7.23 25.61 3.50
CA ASP A 104 -6.96 26.99 3.93
C ASP A 104 -6.29 27.06 5.32
N LYS A 105 -6.39 25.98 6.12
CA LYS A 105 -5.77 25.92 7.45
C LYS A 105 -4.28 25.58 7.42
N GLY A 106 -3.68 25.42 6.23
CA GLY A 106 -2.26 25.03 6.12
C GLY A 106 -1.94 23.78 6.92
N ILE A 107 -2.93 22.89 7.12
CA ILE A 107 -2.69 21.61 7.77
C ILE A 107 -2.04 20.76 6.70
N ALA A 108 -0.71 20.68 6.78
CA ALA A 108 0.00 19.58 6.17
C ALA A 108 -0.67 18.31 6.72
N ILE A 109 -1.47 17.64 5.90
CA ILE A 109 -1.70 16.22 6.08
C ILE A 109 -0.29 15.67 5.89
N GLN A 110 0.46 15.50 6.98
CA GLN A 110 1.56 14.56 6.97
C GLN A 110 0.88 13.24 6.68
N HIS A 111 0.79 12.90 5.41
CA HIS A 111 0.82 11.51 5.03
C HIS A 111 2.13 11.03 5.66
N THR A 112 2.05 10.32 6.78
CA THR A 112 3.14 9.49 7.28
C THR A 112 3.30 8.33 6.29
N VAL A 113 3.60 8.66 5.03
CA VAL A 113 4.25 7.76 4.09
C VAL A 113 5.66 7.62 4.66
N PHE A 114 5.78 6.67 5.58
CA PHE A 114 7.01 6.19 6.20
C PHE A 114 7.82 7.25 6.96
N ALA A 115 7.46 7.42 8.24
CA ALA A 115 8.44 7.82 9.27
C ALA A 115 9.49 6.72 9.56
N GLU A 116 9.70 5.77 8.64
CA GLU A 116 10.76 4.76 8.66
C GLU A 116 11.77 4.95 7.52
N SER A 117 11.91 6.15 6.97
CA SER A 117 13.00 6.45 6.04
C SER A 117 14.40 6.33 6.67
N LYS A 118 14.51 6.17 8.00
CA LYS A 118 15.78 5.87 8.67
C LYS A 118 16.38 4.55 8.16
N GLY A 119 15.57 3.50 8.10
CA GLY A 119 16.01 2.19 7.65
C GLY A 119 16.46 2.19 6.18
N ILE A 120 15.77 2.93 5.32
CA ILE A 120 16.12 3.00 3.88
C ILE A 120 17.47 3.71 3.68
N LYS A 121 17.73 4.82 4.39
CA LYS A 121 19.02 5.53 4.26
C LYS A 121 20.18 4.70 4.82
N GLU A 122 19.98 4.04 5.95
CA GLU A 122 20.99 3.14 6.54
C GLU A 122 21.22 1.90 5.65
N PHE A 123 20.17 1.33 5.08
CA PHE A 123 20.27 0.21 4.12
C PHE A 123 21.04 0.61 2.85
N ILE A 124 20.75 1.78 2.26
CA ILE A 124 21.47 2.28 1.09
C ILE A 124 22.95 2.54 1.42
N LEU A 125 23.24 3.07 2.61
CA LEU A 125 24.63 3.30 3.03
C LEU A 125 25.38 1.97 3.23
N LEU A 126 24.79 0.99 3.90
CA LEU A 126 25.41 -0.33 4.09
C LEU A 126 25.57 -1.07 2.75
N PHE A 127 24.58 -0.98 1.87
CA PHE A 127 24.64 -1.57 0.53
C PHE A 127 25.77 -0.96 -0.31
N THR A 128 25.92 0.37 -0.31
CA THR A 128 26.98 1.05 -1.08
C THR A 128 28.38 0.73 -0.55
N ILE A 129 28.55 0.67 0.78
CA ILE A 129 29.82 0.26 1.40
C ILE A 129 30.16 -1.19 1.05
N SER A 130 29.18 -2.10 1.19
CA SER A 130 29.38 -3.52 0.87
C SER A 130 29.71 -3.74 -0.61
N PHE A 131 29.03 -3.02 -1.52
CA PHE A 131 29.31 -3.10 -2.95
C PHE A 131 30.71 -2.58 -3.28
N PHE A 132 31.16 -1.50 -2.66
CA PHE A 132 32.52 -0.97 -2.83
C PHE A 132 33.58 -2.00 -2.42
N PHE A 133 33.46 -2.62 -1.25
CA PHE A 133 34.41 -3.66 -0.83
C PHE A 133 34.36 -4.91 -1.70
N LEU A 134 33.16 -5.31 -2.16
CA LEU A 134 33.02 -6.45 -3.07
C LEU A 134 33.73 -6.19 -4.40
N THR A 135 33.58 -4.99 -4.97
CA THR A 135 34.27 -4.63 -6.23
C THR A 135 35.79 -4.57 -6.05
N GLN A 136 36.30 -4.04 -4.94
CA GLN A 136 37.74 -4.08 -4.62
C GLN A 136 38.25 -5.51 -4.45
N TYR A 137 37.52 -6.36 -3.71
CA TYR A 137 37.88 -7.75 -3.52
C TYR A 137 37.90 -8.52 -4.83
N ILE A 138 36.89 -8.38 -5.68
CA ILE A 138 36.87 -8.99 -7.01
C ILE A 138 38.04 -8.48 -7.85
N SER A 139 38.33 -7.19 -7.81
CA SER A 139 39.47 -6.63 -8.55
C SER A 139 40.80 -7.22 -8.08
N ILE A 140 41.00 -7.38 -6.77
CA ILE A 140 42.20 -8.01 -6.19
C ILE A 140 42.23 -9.50 -6.55
N TYR A 141 41.13 -10.23 -6.38
CA TYR A 141 41.04 -11.65 -6.73
C TYR A 141 41.33 -11.90 -8.22
N LEU A 142 40.76 -11.08 -9.11
CA LEU A 142 41.07 -11.14 -10.54
C LEU A 142 42.54 -10.76 -10.76
N THR A 143 43.06 -9.73 -10.11
CA THR A 143 44.49 -9.38 -10.24
C THR A 143 45.38 -10.53 -9.78
N GLU A 144 45.12 -11.17 -8.65
CA GLU A 144 45.92 -12.29 -8.14
C GLU A 144 45.81 -13.54 -9.01
N ASN A 145 44.62 -13.86 -9.53
CA ASN A 145 44.42 -15.03 -10.40
C ASN A 145 44.91 -14.78 -11.83
N PHE A 146 44.82 -13.56 -12.35
CA PHE A 146 45.22 -13.23 -13.72
C PHE A 146 46.66 -12.67 -13.83
N HIS A 147 47.21 -11.97 -12.82
CA HIS A 147 48.63 -11.56 -12.83
C HIS A 147 49.60 -12.66 -12.38
N ASN A 148 49.16 -13.68 -11.62
CA ASN A 148 49.97 -14.90 -11.44
C ASN A 148 49.80 -15.92 -12.57
N SER A 149 48.84 -15.70 -13.47
CA SER A 149 48.88 -16.36 -14.77
C SER A 149 49.97 -15.67 -15.58
N LYS A 150 51.08 -16.38 -15.80
CA LYS A 150 52.08 -16.00 -16.79
C LYS A 150 51.31 -15.78 -18.10
N PHE A 151 51.11 -14.51 -18.47
CA PHE A 151 50.47 -14.13 -19.72
C PHE A 151 51.40 -14.57 -20.86
N ILE A 152 51.36 -15.86 -21.18
CA ILE A 152 51.87 -16.41 -22.42
C ILE A 152 50.87 -15.91 -23.46
N MET A 153 51.16 -14.77 -24.05
CA MET A 153 50.59 -14.38 -25.32
C MET A 153 51.24 -15.26 -26.39
N ASP A 154 50.94 -16.57 -26.37
CA ASP A 154 51.16 -17.41 -27.54
C ASP A 154 49.94 -17.22 -28.44
N GLN A 155 50.19 -16.76 -29.66
CA GLN A 155 49.18 -16.51 -30.69
C GLN A 155 48.61 -17.81 -31.29
N SER A 156 48.70 -18.94 -30.59
CA SER A 156 47.97 -20.15 -30.96
C SER A 156 46.70 -20.21 -30.10
N ALA A 157 45.60 -19.69 -30.64
CA ALA A 157 44.29 -19.73 -30.00
C ALA A 157 43.83 -21.19 -29.84
N GLU A 158 44.15 -21.82 -28.70
CA GLU A 158 43.53 -23.09 -28.33
C GLU A 158 42.09 -22.78 -27.92
N LYS A 159 41.16 -22.98 -28.85
CA LYS A 159 39.73 -22.73 -28.65
C LYS A 159 39.29 -23.46 -27.39
N SER A 160 38.84 -22.71 -26.39
CA SER A 160 38.36 -23.32 -25.15
C SER A 160 37.28 -24.37 -25.47
N PRO A 161 37.36 -25.60 -24.93
CA PRO A 161 36.37 -26.65 -25.18
C PRO A 161 34.96 -26.21 -24.79
N LEU A 162 34.88 -25.30 -23.82
CA LEU A 162 33.65 -24.74 -23.28
C LEU A 162 32.94 -23.84 -24.31
N LEU A 163 33.68 -23.00 -25.03
CA LEU A 163 33.11 -22.18 -26.11
C LEU A 163 32.73 -23.01 -27.33
N VAL A 164 33.50 -24.05 -27.66
CA VAL A 164 33.18 -24.97 -28.75
C VAL A 164 31.90 -25.76 -28.45
N ASN A 165 31.74 -26.25 -27.21
CA ASN A 165 30.55 -26.97 -26.79
C ASN A 165 29.33 -26.06 -26.65
N ALA A 166 29.50 -24.81 -26.22
CA ALA A 166 28.41 -23.83 -26.15
C ALA A 166 27.90 -23.42 -27.55
N ALA A 167 28.80 -23.32 -28.54
CA ALA A 167 28.44 -23.08 -29.94
C ALA A 167 27.76 -24.31 -30.58
N ALA A 168 28.27 -25.53 -30.33
CA ALA A 168 27.66 -26.76 -30.82
C ALA A 168 26.27 -27.03 -30.21
N ALA A 169 26.03 -26.57 -28.97
CA ALA A 169 24.75 -26.66 -28.29
C ALA A 169 23.76 -25.53 -28.65
N GLY A 170 24.13 -24.60 -29.55
CA GLY A 170 23.27 -23.50 -29.99
C GLY A 170 23.00 -22.42 -28.92
N VAL A 171 23.78 -22.40 -27.83
CA VAL A 171 23.62 -21.46 -26.70
C VAL A 171 24.07 -20.04 -27.09
N ILE A 172 25.00 -19.95 -28.04
CA ILE A 172 25.53 -18.70 -28.59
C ILE A 172 25.41 -18.78 -30.10
N GLY A 173 24.79 -17.75 -30.70
CA GLY A 173 24.71 -17.64 -32.15
C GLY A 173 26.11 -17.47 -32.77
N PRO A 174 26.34 -17.93 -34.01
CA PRO A 174 27.61 -17.70 -34.66
C PRO A 174 27.75 -16.19 -34.87
N ALA A 175 28.61 -15.55 -34.07
CA ALA A 175 29.24 -14.32 -34.50
C ALA A 175 30.19 -14.72 -35.63
N THR A 176 29.61 -14.83 -36.81
CA THR A 176 30.32 -14.88 -38.08
C THR A 176 31.25 -13.67 -38.16
N GLU A 177 32.51 -13.97 -38.44
CA GLU A 177 33.42 -13.14 -39.21
C GLU A 177 33.68 -11.75 -38.63
N GLU A 178 34.65 -11.68 -37.71
CA GLU A 178 35.83 -10.82 -37.85
C GLU A 178 36.84 -11.19 -36.74
N LEU A 179 37.68 -12.19 -37.05
CA LEU A 179 38.99 -12.45 -36.43
C LEU A 179 39.97 -12.78 -37.56
#